data_AF-A0A0F5PBC4-F1
#
_entry.id   AF-A0A0F5PBC4-F1
#
_cell.length_a   1.000
_cell.length_b   1.000
_cell.length_c   1.000
_cell.angle_alpha   90.00
_cell.angle_beta   90.00
_cell.angle_gamma   90.00
#
_symmetry.space_group_name_H-M   'P 1'
#
loop_
_entity.id
_entity.type
_entity.pdbx_description
1 polymer ?
#
loop_
_entity_poly.entity_id
_entity_poly.type
_entity_poly.pdbx_seq_one_letter_code
_entity_poly.pdbx_strand_id
1 'polypeptide(L)'
;MATVPALQTIRSQTPASQPQLSERLNALVESDLAYSDLPVVSPAARQAVEAEMQAMTSLLQPTDPERISDMLGSLAGLYPAGKMTAAEADAQNALYCDLLKDIPHDILKLAFRSAAQEHKFFPTVAELRELARPHRARRARRFNALKLIATKYDLESGS
;
A
#
# COMPACT_ATOMS: atom_id res chain seq x y z
N MET A 1 15.86 -36.56 40.61
CA MET A 1 16.68 -36.32 39.40
C MET A 1 15.74 -36.43 38.21
N ALA A 2 15.34 -35.30 37.63
CA ALA A 2 14.41 -35.27 36.49
C ALA A 2 15.09 -34.50 35.35
N THR A 3 15.32 -35.21 34.24
CA THR A 3 15.98 -34.75 33.03
C THR A 3 14.99 -33.93 32.21
N VAL A 4 15.29 -32.64 32.00
CA VAL A 4 14.51 -31.75 31.13
C VAL A 4 15.03 -31.89 29.70
N PRO A 5 14.19 -32.15 28.69
CA PRO A 5 14.63 -32.36 27.31
C PRO A 5 14.98 -31.03 26.61
N ALA A 6 15.98 -31.12 25.75
CA ALA A 6 16.53 -30.02 24.96
C ALA A 6 15.50 -29.41 24.01
N LEU A 7 15.35 -28.09 24.07
CA LEU A 7 14.61 -27.29 23.10
C LEU A 7 15.31 -27.37 21.74
N GLN A 8 14.64 -28.01 20.79
CA GLN A 8 15.04 -28.03 19.39
C GLN A 8 14.99 -26.63 18.81
N THR A 9 16.15 -26.17 18.34
CA THR A 9 16.33 -24.95 17.56
C THR A 9 15.42 -24.98 16.33
N ILE A 10 14.36 -24.17 16.35
CA ILE A 10 13.55 -23.87 15.18
C ILE A 10 14.43 -23.05 14.23
N ARG A 11 14.99 -23.71 13.22
CA ARG A 11 15.58 -23.04 12.06
C ARG A 11 14.49 -22.20 11.42
N SER A 12 14.57 -20.89 11.63
CA SER A 12 13.77 -19.90 10.93
C SER A 12 14.12 -20.00 9.44
N GLN A 13 13.25 -20.63 8.66
CA GLN A 13 13.34 -20.58 7.20
C GLN A 13 12.97 -19.16 6.79
N THR A 14 13.96 -18.42 6.29
CA THR A 14 13.77 -17.09 5.71
C THR A 14 12.76 -17.21 4.56
N PRO A 15 11.64 -16.46 4.55
CA PRO A 15 10.75 -16.45 3.40
C PRO A 15 11.53 -15.95 2.17
N ALA A 16 11.34 -16.64 1.04
CA ALA A 16 11.96 -16.32 -0.23
C ALA A 16 11.88 -14.82 -0.50
N SER A 17 13.05 -14.20 -0.69
CA SER A 17 13.17 -12.77 -0.93
C SER A 17 12.30 -12.39 -2.11
N GLN A 18 11.29 -11.55 -1.86
CA GLN A 18 10.65 -10.78 -2.92
C GLN A 18 11.77 -10.13 -3.74
N PRO A 19 11.68 -10.11 -5.08
CA PRO A 19 12.69 -9.47 -5.91
C PRO A 19 12.69 -7.98 -5.59
N GLN A 20 13.55 -7.57 -4.66
CA GLN A 20 13.73 -6.18 -4.32
C GLN A 20 14.54 -5.54 -5.43
N LEU A 21 14.07 -4.38 -5.90
CA LEU A 21 14.87 -3.55 -6.79
C LEU A 21 16.23 -3.30 -6.13
N SER A 22 17.30 -3.39 -6.92
CA SER A 22 18.61 -2.97 -6.43
C SER A 22 18.57 -1.51 -5.97
N GLU A 23 19.41 -1.13 -5.00
CA GLU A 23 19.42 0.24 -4.45
C GLU A 23 19.54 1.31 -5.56
N ARG A 24 20.34 1.04 -6.59
CA ARG A 24 20.51 1.92 -7.75
C ARG A 24 19.22 2.06 -8.56
N LEU A 25 18.52 0.95 -8.82
CA LEU A 25 17.27 0.95 -9.56
C LEU A 25 16.16 1.61 -8.75
N ASN A 26 16.14 1.40 -7.43
CA ASN A 26 15.21 2.08 -6.53
C ASN A 26 15.46 3.60 -6.49
N ALA A 27 16.73 4.03 -6.43
CA ALA A 27 17.08 5.44 -6.52
C ALA A 27 16.66 6.06 -7.86
N LEU A 28 16.80 5.32 -8.95
CA LEU A 28 16.34 5.76 -10.27
C LEU A 28 14.82 5.92 -10.33
N VAL A 29 14.07 4.99 -9.74
CA VAL A 29 12.59 5.03 -9.69
C VAL A 29 12.08 6.21 -8.84
N GLU A 30 12.80 6.59 -7.79
CA GLU A 30 12.44 7.73 -6.95
C GLU A 30 13.01 9.06 -7.50
N SER A 31 13.81 9.03 -8.57
CA SER A 31 14.37 10.23 -9.21
C SER A 31 13.33 10.94 -10.10
N ASP A 32 13.44 12.26 -10.21
CA ASP A 32 12.57 13.10 -11.06
C ASP A 32 13.19 13.35 -12.45
N LEU A 33 13.85 12.33 -13.00
CA LEU A 33 14.53 12.43 -14.31
C LEU A 33 13.51 12.47 -15.44
N ALA A 34 13.77 13.34 -16.43
CA ALA A 34 13.05 13.33 -17.68
C ALA A 34 13.34 12.04 -18.45
N TYR A 35 12.41 11.62 -19.32
CA TYR A 35 12.56 10.40 -20.11
C TYR A 35 13.85 10.37 -20.94
N SER A 36 14.27 11.52 -21.51
CA SER A 36 15.54 11.67 -22.25
C SER A 36 16.77 11.32 -21.40
N ASP A 37 16.70 11.61 -20.10
CA ASP A 37 17.83 11.56 -19.19
C ASP A 37 17.91 10.23 -18.42
N LEU A 38 16.87 9.39 -18.53
CA LEU A 38 16.86 8.05 -17.94
C LEU A 38 17.98 7.18 -18.55
N PRO A 39 18.79 6.46 -17.76
CA PRO A 39 19.75 5.52 -18.31
C PRO A 39 19.04 4.27 -18.87
N VAL A 40 19.59 3.66 -19.92
CA VAL A 40 19.18 2.31 -20.34
C VAL A 40 19.61 1.32 -19.28
N VAL A 41 18.65 0.55 -18.78
CA VAL A 41 18.89 -0.47 -17.75
C VAL A 41 19.38 -1.78 -18.37
N SER A 42 19.99 -2.67 -17.57
CA SER A 42 20.36 -4.00 -18.04
C SER A 42 19.14 -4.92 -18.20
N PRO A 43 19.23 -6.03 -18.95
CA PRO A 43 18.14 -7.02 -19.05
C PRO A 43 17.68 -7.55 -17.68
N ALA A 44 18.62 -7.76 -16.75
CA ALA A 44 18.29 -8.19 -15.38
C ALA A 44 17.51 -7.12 -14.60
N ALA A 45 17.89 -5.84 -14.76
CA ALA A 45 17.16 -4.73 -14.16
C ALA A 45 15.76 -4.58 -14.78
N ARG A 46 15.61 -4.80 -16.09
CA ARG A 46 14.30 -4.84 -16.77
C ARG A 46 13.39 -5.94 -16.20
N GLN A 47 13.91 -7.13 -15.94
CA GLN A 47 13.16 -8.21 -15.29
C GLN A 47 12.74 -7.84 -13.86
N ALA A 48 13.62 -7.19 -13.10
CA ALA A 48 13.29 -6.70 -11.76
C ALA A 48 12.20 -5.62 -11.77
N VAL A 49 12.23 -4.70 -12.74
CA VAL A 49 11.16 -3.70 -12.95
C VAL A 49 9.82 -4.39 -13.24
N GLU A 50 9.81 -5.40 -14.11
CA GLU A 50 8.59 -6.16 -14.43
C GLU A 50 8.01 -6.85 -13.19
N ALA A 51 8.86 -7.54 -12.42
CA ALA A 51 8.46 -8.23 -11.21
C ALA A 51 7.88 -7.27 -10.16
N GLU A 52 8.51 -6.10 -9.98
CA GLU A 52 8.00 -5.04 -9.08
C GLU A 52 6.65 -4.49 -9.58
N MET A 53 6.52 -4.22 -10.88
CA MET A 53 5.25 -3.74 -11.45
C MET A 53 4.12 -4.75 -11.26
N GLN A 54 4.40 -6.04 -11.45
CA GLN A 54 3.45 -7.12 -11.20
C GLN A 54 3.07 -7.19 -9.71
N ALA A 55 4.06 -7.09 -8.82
CA ALA A 55 3.82 -7.03 -7.38
C ALA A 55 2.95 -5.82 -6.99
N MET A 56 3.26 -4.63 -7.50
CA MET A 56 2.47 -3.41 -7.26
C MET A 56 1.03 -3.53 -7.78
N THR A 57 0.81 -4.19 -8.91
CA THR A 57 -0.53 -4.39 -9.48
C THR A 57 -1.40 -5.26 -8.56
N SER A 58 -0.83 -6.25 -7.90
CA SER A 58 -1.56 -7.06 -6.90
C SER A 58 -1.98 -6.25 -5.67
N LEU A 59 -1.30 -5.13 -5.40
CA LEU A 59 -1.62 -4.19 -4.32
C LEU A 59 -2.59 -3.07 -4.73
N LEU A 60 -3.08 -3.06 -5.98
CA LEU A 60 -4.10 -2.11 -6.45
C LEU A 60 -5.53 -2.61 -6.22
N GLN A 61 -5.69 -3.76 -5.57
CA GLN A 61 -7.01 -4.34 -5.35
C GLN A 61 -7.86 -3.42 -4.46
N PRO A 62 -9.14 -3.21 -4.81
CA PRO A 62 -10.11 -2.53 -3.97
C PRO A 62 -10.14 -3.10 -2.55
N THR A 63 -10.45 -2.26 -1.56
CA THR A 63 -10.63 -2.76 -0.19
C THR A 63 -11.98 -3.44 -0.05
N ASP A 64 -11.97 -4.62 0.54
CA ASP A 64 -13.16 -5.34 0.95
C ASP A 64 -13.99 -4.53 1.98
N PRO A 65 -15.30 -4.32 1.76
CA PRO A 65 -16.20 -3.66 2.71
C PRO A 65 -16.12 -4.19 4.15
N GLU A 66 -15.90 -5.48 4.36
CA GLU A 66 -15.75 -6.04 5.71
C GLU A 66 -14.54 -5.43 6.42
N ARG A 67 -13.41 -5.32 5.71
CA ARG A 67 -12.19 -4.68 6.24
C ARG A 67 -12.39 -3.20 6.51
N ILE A 68 -13.19 -2.50 5.70
CA ILE A 68 -13.52 -1.09 5.95
C ILE A 68 -14.34 -0.97 7.23
N SER A 69 -15.34 -1.83 7.40
CA SER A 69 -16.18 -1.89 8.60
C SER A 69 -15.35 -2.15 9.86
N ASP A 70 -14.40 -3.10 9.80
CA ASP A 70 -13.50 -3.40 10.92
C ASP A 70 -12.63 -2.19 11.31
N MET A 71 -12.10 -1.47 10.31
CA MET A 71 -11.31 -0.25 10.53
C MET A 71 -12.15 0.87 11.13
N LEU A 72 -13.41 1.04 10.68
CA LEU A 72 -14.34 2.01 11.25
C LEU A 72 -14.73 1.69 12.68
N GLY A 73 -15.02 0.42 12.98
CA GLY A 73 -15.32 -0.02 14.34
C GLY A 73 -14.15 0.22 15.29
N SER A 74 -12.94 -0.11 14.84
CA SER A 74 -11.70 0.16 15.60
C SER A 74 -11.49 1.66 15.84
N LEU A 75 -11.74 2.48 14.82
CA LEU A 75 -11.61 3.93 14.89
C LEU A 75 -12.66 4.55 15.81
N ALA A 76 -13.91 4.07 15.74
CA ALA A 76 -15.02 4.56 16.57
C ALA A 76 -14.75 4.41 18.06
N GLY A 77 -14.02 3.36 18.46
CA GLY A 77 -13.58 3.15 19.84
C GLY A 77 -12.64 4.24 20.38
N LEU A 78 -12.05 5.09 19.53
CA LEU A 78 -11.18 6.19 19.93
C LEU A 78 -11.93 7.51 20.16
N TYR A 79 -13.19 7.61 19.73
CA TYR A 79 -13.97 8.84 19.81
C TYR A 79 -15.10 8.71 20.84
N PRO A 80 -15.54 9.82 21.45
CA PRO A 80 -16.70 9.81 22.33
C PRO A 80 -17.93 9.30 21.59
N ALA A 81 -18.70 8.43 22.24
CA ALA A 81 -19.93 7.89 21.66
C ALA A 81 -20.92 9.04 21.35
N GLY A 82 -21.27 9.17 20.08
CA GLY A 82 -22.35 10.06 19.64
C GLY A 82 -23.71 9.49 20.01
N LYS A 83 -24.72 10.37 20.11
CA LYS A 83 -26.12 9.94 20.14
C LYS A 83 -26.53 9.53 18.73
N MET A 84 -26.24 8.30 18.35
CA MET A 84 -26.61 7.72 17.07
C MET A 84 -27.35 6.40 17.31
N THR A 85 -28.44 6.18 16.60
CA THR A 85 -29.17 4.91 16.63
C THR A 85 -28.38 3.83 15.88
N ALA A 86 -28.66 2.55 16.17
CA ALA A 86 -28.02 1.44 15.46
C ALA A 86 -28.28 1.52 13.93
N ALA A 87 -29.51 1.85 13.52
CA ALA A 87 -29.85 1.98 12.11
C ALA A 87 -29.09 3.11 11.39
N GLU A 88 -28.86 4.23 12.06
CA GLU A 88 -28.02 5.32 11.54
C GLU A 88 -26.55 4.90 11.46
N ALA A 89 -26.05 4.16 12.45
CA ALA A 89 -24.69 3.61 12.43
C ALA A 89 -24.47 2.67 11.24
N ASP A 90 -25.43 1.78 10.99
CA ASP A 90 -25.37 0.83 9.88
C ASP A 90 -25.42 1.56 8.53
N ALA A 91 -26.31 2.54 8.38
CA ALA A 91 -26.39 3.37 7.17
C ALA A 91 -25.10 4.17 6.95
N GLN A 92 -24.53 4.73 8.02
CA GLN A 92 -23.25 5.42 7.94
C GLN A 92 -22.14 4.45 7.53
N ASN A 93 -22.01 3.29 8.15
CA ASN A 93 -21.00 2.29 7.80
C ASN A 93 -21.11 1.87 6.32
N ALA A 94 -22.34 1.61 5.83
CA ALA A 94 -22.58 1.28 4.43
C ALA A 94 -22.08 2.38 3.46
N LEU A 95 -22.30 3.66 3.80
CA LEU A 95 -21.80 4.78 3.01
C LEU A 95 -20.27 4.85 2.99
N TYR A 96 -19.60 4.65 4.13
CA TYR A 96 -18.14 4.63 4.16
C TYR A 96 -17.58 3.47 3.33
N CYS A 97 -18.17 2.28 3.46
CA CYS A 97 -17.80 1.11 2.65
C CYS A 97 -17.93 1.41 1.15
N ASP A 98 -19.06 1.96 0.72
CA ASP A 98 -19.28 2.27 -0.70
C ASP A 98 -18.31 3.33 -1.24
N LEU A 99 -18.04 4.37 -0.43
CA LEU A 99 -17.22 5.50 -0.86
C LEU A 99 -15.71 5.25 -0.74
N LEU A 100 -15.26 4.31 0.09
CA LEU A 100 -13.83 4.05 0.31
C LEU A 100 -13.31 2.77 -0.34
N LYS A 101 -14.18 1.90 -0.87
CA LYS A 101 -13.79 0.61 -1.50
C LYS A 101 -12.79 0.76 -2.64
N ASP A 102 -12.78 1.88 -3.36
CA ASP A 102 -11.82 2.13 -4.47
C ASP A 102 -10.37 2.33 -3.99
N ILE A 103 -10.16 2.59 -2.71
CA ILE A 103 -8.83 2.83 -2.16
C ILE A 103 -8.21 1.48 -1.78
N PRO A 104 -6.96 1.19 -2.17
CA PRO A 104 -6.27 -0.02 -1.76
C PRO A 104 -6.16 -0.15 -0.23
N HIS A 105 -6.31 -1.37 0.28
CA HIS A 105 -6.43 -1.63 1.72
C HIS A 105 -5.27 -1.08 2.54
N ASP A 106 -4.04 -1.23 2.05
CA ASP A 106 -2.85 -0.79 2.77
C ASP A 106 -2.74 0.74 2.84
N ILE A 107 -3.15 1.44 1.76
CA ILE A 107 -3.26 2.91 1.74
C ILE A 107 -4.38 3.36 2.68
N LEU A 108 -5.53 2.69 2.63
CA LEU A 108 -6.67 3.05 3.48
C LEU A 108 -6.31 2.87 4.95
N LYS A 109 -5.62 1.77 5.30
CA LYS A 109 -5.11 1.53 6.66
C LYS A 109 -4.18 2.65 7.15
N LEU A 110 -3.31 3.19 6.28
CA LEU A 110 -2.47 4.34 6.62
C LEU A 110 -3.30 5.61 6.86
N ALA A 111 -4.33 5.84 6.05
CA ALA A 111 -5.24 6.97 6.23
C ALA A 111 -6.00 6.88 7.56
N PHE A 112 -6.57 5.72 7.89
CA PHE A 112 -7.23 5.47 9.18
C PHE A 112 -6.30 5.70 10.37
N ARG A 113 -5.05 5.21 10.27
CA ARG A 113 -4.04 5.41 11.32
C ARG A 113 -3.70 6.90 11.50
N SER A 114 -3.53 7.63 10.41
CA SER A 114 -3.23 9.07 10.45
C SER A 114 -4.42 9.83 11.04
N ALA A 115 -5.64 9.46 10.66
CA ALA A 115 -6.85 10.07 11.19
C ALA A 115 -6.97 9.87 12.72
N ALA A 116 -6.70 8.66 13.21
CA ALA A 116 -6.68 8.36 14.64
C ALA A 116 -5.64 9.18 15.44
N GLN A 117 -4.59 9.67 14.78
CA GLN A 117 -3.51 10.44 15.42
C GLN A 117 -3.74 11.95 15.34
N GLU A 118 -4.32 12.43 14.25
CA GLU A 118 -4.36 13.86 13.91
C GLU A 118 -5.76 14.49 14.12
N HIS A 119 -6.83 13.71 14.00
CA HIS A 119 -8.20 14.24 14.05
C HIS A 119 -8.82 14.12 15.43
N LYS A 120 -9.33 15.25 15.93
CA LYS A 120 -10.06 15.35 17.21
C LYS A 120 -11.47 14.75 17.16
N PHE A 121 -12.09 14.75 15.97
CA PHE A 121 -13.43 14.23 15.73
C PHE A 121 -13.37 13.03 14.81
N PHE A 122 -14.46 12.24 14.79
CA PHE A 122 -14.56 11.10 13.91
C PHE A 122 -14.41 11.57 12.44
N PRO A 123 -13.43 11.06 11.70
CA PRO A 123 -13.08 11.59 10.39
C PRO A 123 -14.16 11.25 9.37
N THR A 124 -14.48 12.23 8.54
CA THR A 124 -15.34 12.09 7.37
C THR A 124 -14.65 11.27 6.27
N VAL A 125 -15.45 10.77 5.32
CA VAL A 125 -14.93 10.13 4.10
C VAL A 125 -13.98 11.06 3.33
N ALA A 126 -14.27 12.36 3.29
CA ALA A 126 -13.43 13.34 2.61
C ALA A 126 -12.04 13.45 3.27
N GLU A 127 -11.99 13.51 4.60
CA GLU A 127 -10.73 13.55 5.35
C GLU A 127 -9.92 12.26 5.15
N LEU A 128 -10.55 11.09 5.22
CA LEU A 128 -9.88 9.81 4.95
C LEU A 128 -9.32 9.75 3.51
N ARG A 129 -10.04 10.32 2.54
CA ARG A 129 -9.55 10.43 1.15
C ARG A 129 -8.35 11.36 1.02
N GLU A 130 -8.38 12.51 1.66
CA GLU A 130 -7.25 13.45 1.63
C GLU A 130 -6.01 12.84 2.32
N LEU A 131 -6.18 12.13 3.43
CA LEU A 131 -5.09 11.40 4.09
C LEU A 131 -4.53 10.26 3.20
N ALA A 132 -5.37 9.61 2.41
CA ALA A 132 -4.95 8.58 1.46
C ALA A 132 -4.23 9.16 0.21
N ARG A 133 -4.52 10.41 -0.15
CA ARG A 133 -4.06 11.06 -1.39
C ARG A 133 -2.53 11.06 -1.57
N PRO A 134 -1.68 11.45 -0.60
CA PRO A 134 -0.23 11.44 -0.80
C PRO A 134 0.31 10.02 -1.05
N HIS A 135 -0.24 9.01 -0.38
CA HIS A 135 0.15 7.62 -0.59
C HIS A 135 -0.25 7.10 -1.98
N ARG A 136 -1.46 7.46 -2.46
CA ARG A 136 -1.90 7.16 -3.83
C ARG A 136 -1.00 7.84 -4.86
N ALA A 137 -0.71 9.12 -4.66
CA ALA A 137 0.16 9.90 -5.56
C ALA A 137 1.57 9.30 -5.62
N ARG A 138 2.16 8.95 -4.47
CA ARG A 138 3.48 8.30 -4.42
C ARG A 138 3.48 6.96 -5.15
N ARG A 139 2.47 6.10 -4.92
CA ARG A 139 2.33 4.82 -5.63
C ARG A 139 2.20 5.01 -7.13
N ALA A 140 1.37 5.96 -7.57
CA ALA A 140 1.18 6.26 -9.00
C ALA A 140 2.47 6.76 -9.66
N ARG A 141 3.20 7.68 -8.99
CA ARG A 141 4.51 8.16 -9.48
C ARG A 141 5.50 7.02 -9.63
N ARG A 142 5.66 6.20 -8.58
CA ARG A 142 6.55 5.03 -8.60
C ARG A 142 6.22 4.07 -9.75
N PHE A 143 4.94 3.74 -9.92
CA PHE A 143 4.50 2.85 -10.99
C PHE A 143 4.73 3.44 -12.39
N ASN A 144 4.52 4.74 -12.56
CA ASN A 144 4.79 5.42 -13.83
C ASN A 144 6.30 5.49 -14.11
N ALA A 145 7.14 5.73 -13.10
CA ALA A 145 8.59 5.70 -13.27
C ALA A 145 9.09 4.32 -13.71
N LEU A 146 8.59 3.25 -13.10
CA LEU A 146 8.86 1.87 -13.53
C LEU A 146 8.46 1.63 -14.98
N LYS A 147 7.27 2.08 -15.39
CA LYS A 147 6.81 2.02 -16.78
C LYS A 147 7.75 2.75 -17.73
N LEU A 148 8.18 3.96 -17.40
CA LEU A 148 9.10 4.74 -18.24
C LEU A 148 10.44 4.02 -18.42
N ILE A 149 11.00 3.46 -17.35
CA ILE A 149 12.24 2.68 -17.39
C ILE A 149 12.07 1.45 -18.29
N ALA A 150 10.96 0.71 -18.14
CA ALA A 150 10.65 -0.45 -18.98
C ALA A 150 10.53 -0.05 -20.46
N THR A 151 9.74 0.98 -20.77
CA THR A 151 9.55 1.49 -22.14
C THR A 151 10.86 1.97 -22.75
N LYS A 152 11.73 2.63 -21.98
CA LYS A 152 13.05 3.07 -22.46
C LYS A 152 13.93 1.88 -22.83
N TYR A 153 13.98 0.86 -21.97
CA TYR A 153 14.67 -0.37 -22.30
C TYR A 153 14.10 -0.99 -23.58
N ASP A 154 12.80 -1.18 -23.68
CA ASP A 154 12.18 -1.87 -24.82
C ASP A 154 12.43 -1.14 -26.17
N LEU A 155 12.53 0.21 -26.16
CA LEU A 155 12.83 1.02 -27.34
C LEU A 155 14.32 1.05 -27.71
N GLU A 156 15.22 1.17 -26.73
CA GLU A 156 16.66 1.32 -27.00
C GLU A 156 17.42 -0.03 -27.06
N SER A 157 16.86 -1.07 -26.45
CA SER A 157 17.47 -2.41 -26.48
C SER A 157 17.26 -3.13 -27.80
N GLY A 158 16.35 -2.65 -28.67
CA GLY A 158 16.09 -3.18 -30.00
C GLY A 158 15.72 -4.66 -29.96
N SER A 159 14.43 -4.97 -30.13
CA SER A 159 14.06 -6.32 -30.61
C SER A 159 14.84 -6.69 -31.88
#